data_AF-A0A8H3GXT0-F1
#
_entry.id   AF-A0A8H3GXT0-F1
#
_cell.length_a   1.000
_cell.length_b   1.000
_cell.length_c   1.000
_cell.angle_alpha   90.00
_cell.angle_beta   90.00
_cell.angle_gamma   90.00
#
_symmetry.space_group_name_H-M   'P 1'
#
loop_
_entity.id
_entity.type
_entity.pdbx_description
1 polymer ?
#
loop_
_entity_poly.entity_id
_entity_poly.type
_entity_poly.pdbx_seq_one_letter_code
_entity_poly.pdbx_strand_id
1 'polypeptide(L)'
;FNQYVATLDDGKSGKQQAAAQALKKKWTIRDEEWDMLAELVRVLEPFEFATRVFSTRGRTVLHSVLSTYALLRIKLVESQERLNALYGPQDPFGIVGALLAGKDKLDEYFSMAKDNSLILIASILHPGMRLSYFQDTEKSGTSGPLLARRGRELLEHLYKDYKLALSDSTTDSATQPTRPTIINSTENWFDNLLNVTANQPGSTLFYFEELNDYFDGKYRYKCGDILVWWEENELYFPILSQIARDFLAIPAT
;
A
#
# COMPACT_ATOMS: atom_id res chain seq x y z
N PHE A 1 8.06 36.24 -3.30
CA PHE A 1 7.05 36.51 -2.26
C PHE A 1 7.46 37.65 -1.34
N ASN A 2 8.52 37.52 -0.54
CA ASN A 2 8.97 38.60 0.37
C ASN A 2 9.31 39.93 -0.35
N GLN A 3 9.81 39.91 -1.59
CA GLN A 3 10.01 41.13 -2.40
C GLN A 3 8.71 41.90 -2.68
N TYR A 4 7.60 41.20 -2.91
CA TYR A 4 6.29 41.84 -3.12
C TYR A 4 5.73 42.39 -1.79
N VAL A 5 5.93 41.66 -0.69
CA VAL A 5 5.55 42.13 0.66
C VAL A 5 6.36 43.37 1.05
N ALA A 6 7.61 43.47 0.59
CA ALA A 6 8.49 44.60 0.87
C ALA A 6 8.02 45.93 0.25
N THR A 7 7.30 45.89 -0.89
CA THR A 7 6.81 47.10 -1.59
C THR A 7 5.40 47.52 -1.18
N LEU A 8 4.81 46.88 -0.15
CA LEU A 8 3.41 47.10 0.25
C LEU A 8 3.12 48.53 0.75
N ASP A 9 4.12 49.19 1.32
CA ASP A 9 4.07 50.53 1.89
C ASP A 9 4.57 51.62 0.93
N ASP A 10 5.10 51.24 -0.23
CA ASP A 10 5.61 52.19 -1.23
C ASP A 10 4.48 53.08 -1.76
N GLY A 11 4.71 54.39 -1.75
CA GLY A 11 3.77 55.40 -2.24
C GLY A 11 2.51 55.61 -1.38
N LYS A 12 2.39 54.96 -0.21
CA LYS A 12 1.24 55.13 0.69
C LYS A 12 1.54 56.13 1.81
N SER A 13 0.52 56.85 2.28
CA SER A 13 0.65 57.79 3.40
C SER A 13 -0.46 57.64 4.44
N GLY A 14 -0.20 58.14 5.65
CA GLY A 14 -1.19 58.21 6.73
C GLY A 14 -1.75 56.84 7.14
N LYS A 15 -3.08 56.74 7.22
CA LYS A 15 -3.77 55.49 7.64
C LYS A 15 -3.47 54.30 6.70
N GLN A 16 -3.28 54.56 5.40
CA GLN A 16 -3.00 53.51 4.43
C GLN A 16 -1.60 52.93 4.58
N GLN A 17 -0.63 53.77 4.97
CA GLN A 17 0.74 53.34 5.26
C GLN A 17 0.79 52.48 6.53
N ALA A 18 0.10 52.90 7.60
CA ALA A 18 0.03 52.11 8.84
C ALA A 18 -0.62 50.73 8.60
N ALA A 19 -1.69 50.68 7.80
CA ALA A 19 -2.32 49.42 7.41
C ALA A 19 -1.39 48.54 6.56
N ALA A 20 -0.65 49.14 5.62
CA ALA A 20 0.31 48.43 4.80
C ALA A 20 1.49 47.88 5.61
N GLN A 21 2.00 48.61 6.59
CA GLN A 21 3.07 48.15 7.49
C GLN A 21 2.59 47.02 8.42
N ALA A 22 1.35 47.09 8.91
CA ALA A 22 0.75 46.01 9.68
C ALA A 22 0.62 44.73 8.84
N LEU A 23 0.19 44.85 7.57
CA LEU A 23 0.15 43.73 6.63
C LEU A 23 1.53 43.19 6.29
N LYS A 24 2.50 44.08 6.05
CA LYS A 24 3.91 43.72 5.78
C LYS A 24 4.49 42.92 6.94
N LYS A 25 4.30 43.36 8.18
CA LYS A 25 4.72 42.61 9.37
C LYS A 25 4.03 41.24 9.47
N LYS A 26 2.74 41.17 9.14
CA LYS A 26 1.95 39.94 9.20
C LYS A 26 2.30 38.92 8.10
N TRP A 27 2.68 39.39 6.91
CA TRP A 27 2.91 38.54 5.73
C TRP A 27 4.38 38.24 5.47
N THR A 28 5.30 38.90 6.18
CA THR A 28 6.72 38.58 6.07
C THR A 28 6.97 37.23 6.74
N ILE A 29 7.37 36.25 5.93
CA ILE A 29 7.85 34.96 6.41
C ILE A 29 9.31 35.14 6.81
N ARG A 30 9.63 34.81 8.06
CA ARG A 30 10.99 34.85 8.63
C ARG A 30 11.84 33.71 8.08
N ASP A 31 13.16 33.85 8.13
CA ASP A 31 14.08 32.81 7.65
C ASP A 31 13.84 31.47 8.37
N GLU A 32 13.62 31.51 9.69
CA GLU A 32 13.25 30.33 10.49
C GLU A 32 11.96 29.65 10.02
N GLU A 33 10.98 30.44 9.55
CA GLU A 33 9.71 29.92 9.02
C GLU A 33 9.91 29.32 7.62
N TRP A 34 10.83 29.86 6.81
CA TRP A 34 11.24 29.26 5.54
C TRP A 34 12.00 27.95 5.73
N ASP A 35 12.91 27.89 6.70
CA ASP A 35 13.63 26.66 7.06
C ASP A 35 12.65 25.58 7.53
N MET A 36 11.68 25.97 8.35
CA MET A 36 10.59 25.09 8.79
C MET A 36 9.75 24.57 7.61
N LEU A 37 9.39 25.43 6.65
CA LEU A 37 8.68 25.00 5.44
C LEU A 37 9.51 24.00 4.61
N ALA A 38 10.82 24.21 4.50
CA ALA A 38 11.71 23.28 3.80
C ALA A 38 11.76 21.91 4.51
N GLU A 39 11.79 21.90 5.84
CA GLU A 39 11.69 20.66 6.62
C GLU A 39 10.35 19.95 6.42
N LEU A 40 9.24 20.70 6.36
CA LEU A 40 7.93 20.12 6.09
C LEU A 40 7.87 19.46 4.70
N VAL A 41 8.41 20.13 3.67
CA VAL A 41 8.49 19.55 2.32
C VAL A 41 9.28 18.25 2.33
N ARG A 42 10.43 18.22 3.03
CA ARG A 42 11.26 17.03 3.14
C ARG A 42 10.55 15.87 3.86
N VAL A 43 9.76 16.16 4.89
CA VAL A 43 8.95 15.15 5.60
C VAL A 43 7.84 14.60 4.70
N LEU A 44 7.18 15.46 3.91
CA LEU A 44 6.03 15.08 3.10
C LEU A 44 6.38 14.49 1.74
N GLU A 45 7.61 14.68 1.25
CA GLU A 45 8.06 14.18 -0.06
C GLU A 45 7.82 12.66 -0.26
N PRO A 46 8.14 11.76 0.69
CA PRO A 46 7.81 10.34 0.54
C PRO A 46 6.30 10.06 0.43
N PHE A 47 5.48 10.85 1.13
CA PHE A 47 4.02 10.72 1.11
C PHE A 47 3.41 11.23 -0.20
N GLU A 48 3.93 12.35 -0.73
CA GLU A 48 3.56 12.84 -2.06
C GLU A 48 3.89 11.78 -3.11
N PHE A 49 5.11 11.23 -3.06
CA PHE A 49 5.54 10.21 -4.00
C PHE A 49 4.62 8.98 -3.97
N ALA A 50 4.33 8.45 -2.78
CA ALA A 50 3.39 7.36 -2.60
C ALA A 50 2.00 7.72 -3.13
N THR A 51 1.47 8.88 -2.77
CA THR A 51 0.15 9.34 -3.22
C THR A 51 0.06 9.39 -4.75
N ARG A 52 1.10 9.90 -5.42
CA ARG A 52 1.17 9.97 -6.88
C ARG A 52 1.18 8.58 -7.52
N VAL A 53 1.95 7.64 -6.96
CA VAL A 53 1.97 6.25 -7.43
C VAL A 53 0.58 5.62 -7.33
N PHE A 54 -0.09 5.79 -6.19
CA PHE A 54 -1.41 5.20 -5.92
C PHE A 54 -2.56 5.91 -6.65
N SER A 55 -2.35 7.14 -7.10
CA SER A 55 -3.33 7.92 -7.90
C SER A 55 -3.21 7.67 -9.40
N THR A 56 -2.22 6.90 -9.85
CA THR A 56 -2.01 6.63 -11.28
C THR A 56 -2.98 5.56 -11.78
N ARG A 57 -3.83 5.92 -12.75
CA ARG A 57 -4.78 4.99 -13.37
C ARG A 57 -4.08 3.90 -14.18
N GLY A 58 -4.68 2.71 -14.20
CA GLY A 58 -4.25 1.60 -15.06
C GLY A 58 -3.02 0.86 -14.56
N ARG A 59 -2.62 1.03 -13.29
CA ARG A 59 -1.56 0.25 -12.66
C ARG A 59 -2.10 -0.57 -11.51
N THR A 60 -1.61 -1.80 -11.37
CA THR A 60 -1.85 -2.61 -10.18
C THR A 60 -1.01 -2.03 -9.04
N VAL A 61 -1.64 -1.54 -7.97
CA VAL A 61 -0.91 -0.95 -6.83
C VAL A 61 -1.29 -1.57 -5.49
N LEU A 62 -2.39 -2.35 -5.44
CA LEU A 62 -2.88 -2.99 -4.23
C LEU A 62 -1.83 -3.87 -3.54
N HIS A 63 -1.04 -4.59 -4.34
CA HIS A 63 0.06 -5.45 -3.85
C HIS A 63 1.17 -4.70 -3.11
N SER A 64 1.28 -3.38 -3.32
CA SER A 64 2.35 -2.55 -2.77
C SER A 64 1.92 -1.76 -1.53
N VAL A 65 0.65 -1.88 -1.11
CA VAL A 65 0.10 -1.12 0.02
C VAL A 65 0.90 -1.37 1.30
N LEU A 66 1.10 -2.64 1.69
CA LEU A 66 1.76 -2.97 2.95
C LEU A 66 3.24 -2.53 2.97
N SER A 67 3.95 -2.71 1.86
CA SER A 67 5.35 -2.29 1.75
C SER A 67 5.49 -0.78 1.71
N THR A 68 4.53 -0.08 1.09
CA THR A 68 4.48 1.38 1.09
C THR A 68 4.25 1.93 2.50
N TYR A 69 3.29 1.39 3.26
CA TYR A 69 3.10 1.78 4.66
C TYR A 69 4.36 1.54 5.51
N ALA A 70 4.99 0.37 5.37
CA ALA A 70 6.22 0.05 6.08
C ALA A 70 7.34 1.06 5.75
N LEU A 71 7.51 1.42 4.47
CA LEU A 71 8.50 2.40 4.04
C LEU A 71 8.20 3.81 4.55
N LEU A 72 6.95 4.26 4.45
CA LEU A 72 6.54 5.57 4.96
C LEU A 72 6.76 5.67 6.47
N ARG A 73 6.51 4.58 7.20
CA ARG A 73 6.75 4.52 8.65
C ARG A 73 8.23 4.67 8.99
N ILE A 74 9.12 4.00 8.25
CA ILE A 74 10.58 4.16 8.40
C ILE A 74 10.97 5.63 8.15
N LYS A 75 10.52 6.22 7.03
CA LYS A 75 10.86 7.61 6.68
C LYS A 75 10.35 8.63 7.71
N LEU A 76 9.18 8.37 8.28
CA LEU A 76 8.60 9.23 9.30
C LEU A 76 9.37 9.13 10.64
N VAL A 77 9.79 7.92 11.04
CA VAL A 77 10.63 7.71 12.24
C VAL A 77 12.00 8.36 12.05
N GLU A 78 12.66 8.18 10.90
CA GLU A 78 13.92 8.86 10.57
C GLU A 78 13.78 10.39 10.68
N SER A 79 12.67 10.94 10.18
CA SER A 79 12.38 12.37 10.27
C SER A 79 12.13 12.83 11.70
N GLN A 80 11.41 12.02 12.48
CA GLN A 80 11.12 12.29 13.88
C GLN A 80 12.39 12.32 14.73
N GLU A 81 13.27 11.33 14.59
CA GLU A 81 14.55 11.29 15.33
C GLU A 81 15.39 12.53 15.04
N ARG A 82 15.53 12.88 13.74
CA ARG A 82 16.27 14.05 13.29
C ARG A 82 15.69 15.36 13.83
N LEU A 83 14.37 15.55 13.73
CA LEU A 83 13.73 16.80 14.12
C LEU A 83 13.58 16.92 15.64
N ASN A 84 13.44 15.82 16.35
CA ASN A 84 13.49 15.81 17.81
C ASN A 84 14.89 16.21 18.33
N ALA A 85 15.96 15.80 17.64
CA ALA A 85 17.31 16.25 17.99
C ALA A 85 17.54 17.76 17.75
N LEU A 86 16.88 18.33 16.74
CA LEU A 86 17.01 19.76 16.38
C LEU A 86 16.11 20.67 17.23
N TYR A 87 14.86 20.27 17.47
CA TYR A 87 13.83 21.13 18.03
C TYR A 87 13.23 20.64 19.36
N GLY A 88 13.49 19.40 19.78
CA GLY A 88 12.73 18.66 20.81
C GLY A 88 12.22 19.49 22.01
N PRO A 89 13.08 20.15 22.81
CA PRO A 89 12.62 20.87 24.00
C PRO A 89 11.88 22.18 23.73
N GLN A 90 12.10 22.81 22.57
CA GLN A 90 11.57 24.14 22.25
C GLN A 90 10.37 24.07 21.31
N ASP A 91 10.35 23.07 20.41
CA ASP A 91 9.40 22.82 19.32
C ASP A 91 8.59 24.07 18.89
N PRO A 92 9.28 25.15 18.45
CA PRO A 92 8.65 26.47 18.31
C PRO A 92 7.52 26.49 17.28
N PHE A 93 7.51 25.50 16.38
CA PHE A 93 6.53 25.35 15.31
C PHE A 93 5.61 24.13 15.51
N GLY A 94 5.79 23.34 16.58
CA GLY A 94 4.97 22.15 16.85
C GLY A 94 5.21 20.98 15.90
N ILE A 95 6.35 20.93 15.19
CA ILE A 95 6.61 19.87 14.19
C ILE A 95 6.85 18.52 14.87
N VAL A 96 7.49 18.47 16.03
CA VAL A 96 7.74 17.20 16.72
C VAL A 96 6.41 16.59 17.16
N GLY A 97 5.50 17.42 17.69
CA GLY A 97 4.13 17.02 17.99
C GLY A 97 3.35 16.57 16.74
N ALA A 98 3.48 17.29 15.63
CA ALA A 98 2.81 16.94 14.38
C ALA A 98 3.29 15.59 13.80
N LEU A 99 4.59 15.28 13.90
CA LEU A 99 5.16 14.00 13.46
C LEU A 99 4.67 12.83 14.32
N LEU A 100 4.54 13.04 15.64
CA LEU A 100 3.94 12.05 16.53
C LEU A 100 2.50 11.74 16.11
N ALA A 101 1.67 12.77 15.93
CA ALA A 101 0.28 12.60 15.48
C ALA A 101 0.20 11.94 14.09
N GLY A 102 1.09 12.32 13.17
CA GLY A 102 1.18 11.71 11.83
C GLY A 102 1.56 10.23 11.90
N LYS A 103 2.47 9.85 12.80
CA LYS A 103 2.88 8.46 13.00
C LYS A 103 1.74 7.63 13.57
N ASP A 104 1.02 8.15 14.56
CA ASP A 104 -0.12 7.45 15.14
C ASP A 104 -1.22 7.22 14.08
N LYS A 105 -1.47 8.22 13.23
CA LYS A 105 -2.42 8.08 12.12
C LYS A 105 -1.96 7.07 11.06
N LEU A 106 -0.66 7.04 10.77
CA LEU A 106 -0.09 6.08 9.85
C LEU A 106 -0.18 4.64 10.40
N ASP A 107 0.13 4.46 11.68
CA ASP A 107 0.06 3.16 12.36
C ASP A 107 -1.39 2.63 12.40
N GLU A 108 -2.39 3.50 12.62
CA GLU A 108 -3.83 3.17 12.55
C GLU A 108 -4.19 2.58 11.17
N TYR A 109 -3.94 3.31 10.09
CA TYR A 109 -4.29 2.85 8.75
C TYR A 109 -3.45 1.65 8.30
N PHE A 110 -2.20 1.57 8.74
CA PHE A 110 -1.38 0.39 8.47
C PHE A 110 -1.95 -0.85 9.16
N SER A 111 -2.51 -0.72 10.37
CA SER A 111 -3.22 -1.82 11.03
C SER A 111 -4.42 -2.27 10.21
N MET A 112 -5.26 -1.33 9.76
CA MET A 112 -6.43 -1.64 8.92
C MET A 112 -6.02 -2.32 7.60
N ALA A 113 -4.91 -1.90 6.99
CA ALA A 113 -4.37 -2.50 5.78
C ALA A 113 -3.88 -3.95 6.01
N LYS A 114 -3.23 -4.23 7.14
CA LYS A 114 -2.82 -5.60 7.53
C LYS A 114 -4.01 -6.51 7.78
N ASP A 115 -5.11 -5.96 8.27
CA ASP A 115 -6.33 -6.72 8.53
C ASP A 115 -7.12 -7.02 7.25
N ASN A 116 -6.90 -6.28 6.17
CA ASN A 116 -7.57 -6.46 4.91
C ASN A 116 -6.99 -7.65 4.11
N SER A 117 -7.80 -8.70 3.91
CA SER A 117 -7.41 -9.89 3.16
C SER A 117 -7.04 -9.60 1.70
N LEU A 118 -7.71 -8.67 1.02
CA LEU A 118 -7.42 -8.32 -0.38
C LEU A 118 -6.01 -7.76 -0.53
N ILE A 119 -5.64 -6.84 0.36
CA ILE A 119 -4.31 -6.25 0.41
C ILE A 119 -3.26 -7.34 0.66
N LEU A 120 -3.52 -8.23 1.62
CA LEU A 120 -2.61 -9.32 1.95
C LEU A 120 -2.42 -10.31 0.80
N ILE A 121 -3.51 -10.74 0.16
CA ILE A 121 -3.49 -11.66 -0.99
C ILE A 121 -2.74 -11.02 -2.16
N ALA A 122 -3.07 -9.78 -2.53
CA ALA A 122 -2.38 -9.06 -3.59
C ALA A 122 -0.87 -8.93 -3.30
N SER A 123 -0.50 -8.64 -2.06
CA SER A 123 0.91 -8.52 -1.65
C SER A 123 1.67 -9.85 -1.78
N ILE A 124 1.01 -10.97 -1.51
CA ILE A 124 1.63 -12.31 -1.61
C ILE A 124 1.69 -12.79 -3.05
N LEU A 125 0.76 -12.37 -3.90
CA LEU A 125 0.78 -12.58 -5.35
C LEU A 125 1.83 -11.74 -6.07
N HIS A 126 2.52 -10.83 -5.38
CA HIS A 126 3.69 -10.16 -5.94
C HIS A 126 4.88 -11.13 -5.97
N PRO A 127 5.40 -11.49 -7.16
CA PRO A 127 6.40 -12.56 -7.31
C PRO A 127 7.78 -12.20 -6.75
N GLY A 128 8.07 -10.91 -6.52
CA GLY A 128 9.27 -10.46 -5.81
C GLY A 128 9.14 -10.39 -4.28
N MET A 129 7.93 -10.53 -3.74
CA MET A 129 7.66 -10.42 -2.29
C MET A 129 7.31 -11.78 -1.71
N ARG A 130 6.20 -12.36 -2.18
CA ARG A 130 5.66 -13.65 -1.72
C ARG A 130 5.56 -13.71 -0.19
N LEU A 131 5.63 -14.91 0.38
CA LEU A 131 5.71 -15.10 1.83
C LEU A 131 7.06 -14.62 2.41
N SER A 132 8.13 -14.68 1.62
CA SER A 132 9.48 -14.31 2.07
C SER A 132 9.58 -12.87 2.55
N TYR A 133 8.83 -11.94 1.94
CA TYR A 133 8.77 -10.54 2.39
C TYR A 133 8.26 -10.42 3.83
N PHE A 134 7.26 -11.23 4.19
CA PHE A 134 6.64 -11.21 5.52
C PHE A 134 7.37 -12.06 6.55
N GLN A 135 8.22 -12.99 6.10
CA GLN A 135 9.10 -13.75 7.00
C GLN A 135 10.33 -12.93 7.41
N ASP A 136 10.68 -11.92 6.63
CA ASP A 136 11.73 -10.97 6.95
C ASP A 136 11.24 -9.96 8.00
N THR A 137 11.66 -10.17 9.24
CA THR A 137 11.29 -9.32 10.39
C THR A 137 11.78 -7.88 10.22
N GLU A 138 12.87 -7.64 9.48
CA GLU A 138 13.36 -6.29 9.21
C GLU A 138 12.42 -5.53 8.25
N LYS A 139 11.82 -6.25 7.29
CA LYS A 139 10.92 -5.64 6.28
C LYS A 139 9.47 -5.54 6.74
N SER A 140 8.99 -6.50 7.52
CA SER A 140 7.56 -6.65 7.84
C SER A 140 7.20 -6.47 9.31
N GLY A 141 8.22 -6.32 10.18
CA GLY A 141 8.05 -6.13 11.61
C GLY A 141 7.53 -7.37 12.33
N THR A 142 7.10 -7.19 13.58
CA THR A 142 6.70 -8.29 14.48
C THR A 142 5.47 -9.07 14.01
N SER A 143 4.57 -8.43 13.25
CA SER A 143 3.39 -9.09 12.69
C SER A 143 3.68 -9.91 11.43
N GLY A 144 4.89 -9.81 10.86
CA GLY A 144 5.27 -10.47 9.62
C GLY A 144 4.97 -11.97 9.56
N PRO A 145 5.45 -12.78 10.52
CA PRO A 145 5.21 -14.23 10.52
C PRO A 145 3.72 -14.60 10.56
N LEU A 146 2.90 -13.82 11.27
CA LEU A 146 1.45 -14.02 11.32
C LEU A 146 0.79 -13.71 9.97
N LEU A 147 1.20 -12.62 9.32
CA LEU A 147 0.73 -12.26 7.98
C LEU A 147 1.13 -13.29 6.94
N ALA A 148 2.37 -13.82 7.02
CA ALA A 148 2.83 -14.90 6.15
C ALA A 148 1.96 -16.15 6.31
N ARG A 149 1.67 -16.57 7.55
CA ARG A 149 0.81 -17.72 7.82
C ARG A 149 -0.61 -17.49 7.31
N ARG A 150 -1.24 -16.40 7.71
CA ARG A 150 -2.61 -16.04 7.28
C ARG A 150 -2.69 -15.96 5.76
N GLY A 151 -1.71 -15.34 5.14
CA GLY A 151 -1.67 -15.16 3.70
C GLY A 151 -1.48 -16.45 2.90
N ARG A 152 -0.68 -17.38 3.44
CA ARG A 152 -0.58 -18.75 2.92
C ARG A 152 -1.94 -19.43 2.98
N GLU A 153 -2.58 -19.43 4.15
CA GLU A 153 -3.89 -20.06 4.36
C GLU A 153 -4.93 -19.49 3.38
N LEU A 154 -5.02 -18.16 3.28
CA LEU A 154 -5.93 -17.48 2.35
C LEU A 154 -5.71 -17.90 0.89
N LEU A 155 -4.45 -17.94 0.44
CA LEU A 155 -4.15 -18.33 -0.94
C LEU A 155 -4.41 -19.81 -1.20
N GLU A 156 -4.13 -20.69 -0.22
CA GLU A 156 -4.45 -22.11 -0.30
C GLU A 156 -5.95 -22.37 -0.40
N HIS A 157 -6.77 -21.60 0.33
CA HIS A 157 -8.23 -21.65 0.22
C HIS A 157 -8.71 -21.19 -1.16
N LEU A 158 -8.27 -20.02 -1.62
CA LEU A 158 -8.61 -19.51 -2.95
C LEU A 158 -8.23 -20.47 -4.07
N TYR A 159 -7.05 -21.05 -3.97
CA TYR A 159 -6.57 -22.03 -4.95
C TYR A 159 -7.51 -23.24 -5.05
N LYS A 160 -8.00 -23.76 -3.93
CA LYS A 160 -8.97 -24.86 -3.93
C LYS A 160 -10.27 -24.45 -4.61
N ASP A 161 -10.79 -23.28 -4.30
CA ASP A 161 -12.06 -22.78 -4.84
C ASP A 161 -11.99 -22.62 -6.37
N TYR A 162 -10.92 -21.99 -6.88
CA TYR A 162 -10.72 -21.84 -8.34
C TYR A 162 -10.57 -23.19 -9.04
N LYS A 163 -9.88 -24.14 -8.41
CA LYS A 163 -9.70 -25.48 -8.99
C LYS A 163 -11.00 -26.27 -9.08
N LEU A 164 -11.86 -26.16 -8.06
CA LEU A 164 -13.18 -26.78 -8.06
C LEU A 164 -14.05 -26.19 -9.17
N ALA A 165 -14.10 -24.86 -9.28
CA ALA A 165 -14.86 -24.18 -10.32
C ALA A 165 -14.43 -24.58 -11.75
N LEU A 166 -13.12 -24.79 -11.97
CA LEU A 166 -12.60 -25.26 -13.25
C LEU A 166 -12.99 -26.72 -13.56
N SER A 167 -13.09 -27.55 -12.53
CA SER A 167 -13.46 -28.97 -12.66
C SER A 167 -14.97 -29.15 -12.95
N ASP A 168 -15.82 -28.30 -12.37
CA ASP A 168 -17.26 -28.31 -12.65
C ASP A 168 -17.57 -27.84 -14.08
N SER A 169 -16.77 -26.91 -14.60
CA SER A 169 -16.91 -26.35 -15.96
C SER A 169 -16.62 -27.35 -17.08
N THR A 170 -15.95 -28.47 -16.79
CA THR A 170 -15.61 -29.51 -17.79
C THR A 170 -16.70 -30.55 -18.05
N THR A 171 -17.84 -30.50 -17.35
CA THR A 171 -18.87 -31.56 -17.46
C THR A 171 -20.05 -31.23 -18.40
N ASP A 172 -20.21 -29.98 -18.86
CA ASP A 172 -21.27 -29.63 -19.82
C ASP A 172 -20.71 -28.94 -21.08
N SER A 173 -20.88 -29.61 -22.21
CA SER A 173 -20.50 -29.09 -23.52
C SER A 173 -21.53 -28.10 -24.09
N ALA A 174 -20.99 -27.00 -24.63
CA ALA A 174 -21.47 -26.18 -25.74
C ALA A 174 -22.74 -25.31 -25.54
N THR A 175 -22.55 -24.00 -25.29
CA THR A 175 -23.07 -22.90 -26.15
C THR A 175 -22.34 -21.57 -25.83
N GLN A 176 -21.72 -20.96 -26.85
CA GLN A 176 -21.32 -19.55 -27.08
C GLN A 176 -20.72 -18.64 -25.97
N PRO A 177 -19.85 -17.66 -26.35
CA PRO A 177 -19.14 -16.80 -25.42
C PRO A 177 -20.06 -15.70 -24.90
N THR A 178 -20.69 -15.95 -23.76
CA THR A 178 -21.35 -14.89 -23.00
C THR A 178 -20.35 -14.34 -21.99
N ARG A 179 -20.05 -13.05 -22.12
CA ARG A 179 -19.31 -12.20 -21.16
C ARG A 179 -19.63 -12.66 -19.72
N PRO A 180 -18.63 -12.88 -18.85
CA PRO A 180 -18.92 -13.24 -17.47
C PRO A 180 -19.73 -12.11 -16.84
N THR A 181 -21.01 -12.41 -16.62
CA THR A 181 -21.87 -11.64 -15.74
C THR A 181 -21.16 -11.64 -14.40
N ILE A 182 -20.80 -10.46 -13.91
CA ILE A 182 -20.38 -10.24 -12.53
C ILE A 182 -21.58 -10.68 -11.69
N ILE A 183 -21.57 -11.95 -11.28
CA ILE A 183 -22.52 -12.47 -10.31
C ILE A 183 -22.20 -11.68 -9.04
N ASN A 184 -23.24 -11.11 -8.43
CA ASN A 184 -23.22 -10.43 -7.12
C ASN A 184 -22.84 -11.41 -5.98
N SER A 185 -21.75 -12.15 -6.11
CA SER A 185 -21.26 -13.17 -5.18
C SER A 185 -20.13 -12.67 -4.30
N THR A 186 -19.60 -11.46 -4.54
CA THR A 186 -18.51 -10.86 -3.75
C THR A 186 -18.86 -10.67 -2.27
N GLU A 187 -20.12 -10.68 -1.88
CA GLU A 187 -20.49 -10.61 -0.46
C GLU A 187 -20.50 -12.00 0.20
N ASN A 188 -20.99 -13.04 -0.50
CA ASN A 188 -21.19 -14.37 0.09
C ASN A 188 -19.91 -15.23 0.21
N TRP A 189 -18.93 -15.06 -0.69
CA TRP A 189 -17.70 -15.86 -0.62
C TRP A 189 -16.68 -15.30 0.39
N PHE A 190 -16.63 -13.98 0.58
CA PHE A 190 -15.82 -13.34 1.63
C PHE A 190 -16.34 -13.67 3.03
N ASP A 191 -17.66 -13.71 3.23
CA ASP A 191 -18.25 -14.12 4.51
C ASP A 191 -18.01 -15.60 4.82
N ASN A 192 -17.97 -16.46 3.79
CA ASN A 192 -17.55 -17.86 3.95
C ASN A 192 -16.04 -17.99 4.25
N LEU A 193 -15.18 -17.14 3.67
CA LEU A 193 -13.75 -17.10 3.95
C LEU A 193 -13.42 -16.76 5.42
N LEU A 194 -14.28 -15.96 6.07
CA LEU A 194 -14.13 -15.59 7.49
C LEU A 194 -14.68 -16.66 8.46
N ASN A 195 -15.48 -17.62 7.98
CA ASN A 195 -16.23 -18.55 8.83
C ASN A 195 -15.76 -20.02 8.80
N VAL A 196 -14.70 -20.37 8.05
CA VAL A 196 -14.32 -21.79 7.90
C VAL A 196 -13.42 -22.27 9.04
N THR A 197 -14.04 -23.04 9.94
CA THR A 197 -13.39 -24.02 10.81
C THR A 197 -13.07 -25.30 10.03
N ALA A 198 -11.92 -25.90 10.37
CA ALA A 198 -11.34 -27.06 9.71
C ALA A 198 -12.27 -28.28 9.64
N ASN A 199 -12.37 -28.90 8.45
CA ASN A 199 -12.17 -30.34 8.24
C ASN A 199 -12.39 -30.76 6.78
N GLN A 200 -11.44 -31.51 6.22
CA GLN A 200 -11.57 -32.87 5.66
C GLN A 200 -10.32 -33.18 4.79
N PRO A 201 -9.69 -34.37 4.92
CA PRO A 201 -8.50 -34.73 4.16
C PRO A 201 -8.86 -35.53 2.91
N GLY A 202 -8.54 -34.99 1.73
CA GLY A 202 -8.70 -35.70 0.46
C GLY A 202 -7.63 -35.28 -0.54
N SER A 203 -6.66 -36.17 -0.77
CA SER A 203 -5.57 -36.12 -1.76
C SER A 203 -4.82 -34.78 -1.83
N THR A 204 -3.75 -34.57 -1.07
CA THR A 204 -3.08 -33.26 -0.95
C THR A 204 -1.87 -33.06 -1.86
N LEU A 205 -1.30 -34.11 -2.45
CA LEU A 205 0.09 -34.06 -2.95
C LEU A 205 0.32 -33.19 -4.20
N PHE A 206 -0.54 -33.26 -5.23
CA PHE A 206 -0.39 -32.43 -6.45
C PHE A 206 -1.04 -31.04 -6.32
N TYR A 207 -1.79 -30.78 -5.25
CA TYR A 207 -2.47 -29.50 -5.04
C TYR A 207 -1.51 -28.42 -4.58
N PHE A 208 -0.51 -28.81 -3.78
CA PHE A 208 0.49 -27.90 -3.26
C PHE A 208 1.69 -27.72 -4.18
N GLU A 209 1.85 -28.49 -5.26
CA GLU A 209 3.04 -28.38 -6.10
C GLU A 209 3.15 -27.00 -6.76
N GLU A 210 2.06 -26.49 -7.36
CA GLU A 210 2.01 -25.14 -7.95
C GLU A 210 2.27 -24.04 -6.89
N LEU A 211 1.61 -24.15 -5.73
CA LEU A 211 1.77 -23.22 -4.62
C LEU A 211 3.17 -23.24 -4.02
N ASN A 212 3.75 -24.43 -3.84
CA ASN A 212 5.10 -24.61 -3.33
C ASN A 212 6.13 -24.10 -4.33
N ASP A 213 6.00 -24.45 -5.62
CA ASP A 213 6.86 -23.93 -6.69
C ASP A 213 6.86 -22.39 -6.73
N TYR A 214 5.67 -21.78 -6.53
CA TYR A 214 5.54 -20.34 -6.44
C TYR A 214 6.25 -19.79 -5.20
N PHE A 215 5.96 -20.31 -4.01
CA PHE A 215 6.51 -19.82 -2.75
C PHE A 215 8.02 -20.06 -2.61
N ASP A 216 8.53 -21.16 -3.13
CA ASP A 216 9.97 -21.48 -3.19
C ASP A 216 10.72 -20.60 -4.19
N GLY A 217 9.98 -19.87 -5.03
CA GLY A 217 10.55 -18.92 -5.97
C GLY A 217 11.35 -19.57 -7.09
N LYS A 218 10.92 -20.76 -7.51
CA LYS A 218 11.47 -21.52 -8.65
C LYS A 218 11.65 -20.63 -9.89
N TYR A 219 10.67 -19.76 -10.14
CA TYR A 219 10.72 -18.73 -11.16
C TYR A 219 11.00 -17.37 -10.53
N ARG A 220 12.15 -16.77 -10.86
CA ARG A 220 12.60 -15.51 -10.28
C ARG A 220 11.95 -14.31 -10.95
N TYR A 221 11.44 -13.40 -10.13
CA TYR A 221 11.09 -12.06 -10.55
C TYR A 221 12.32 -11.16 -10.45
N LYS A 222 12.61 -10.40 -11.51
CA LYS A 222 13.74 -9.47 -11.55
C LYS A 222 13.26 -8.04 -11.34
N CYS A 223 12.38 -7.58 -12.23
CA CYS A 223 11.73 -6.28 -12.22
C CYS A 223 10.66 -6.27 -13.32
N GLY A 224 9.78 -5.28 -13.32
CA GLY A 224 8.83 -5.04 -14.41
C GLY A 224 7.39 -4.92 -13.92
N ASP A 225 6.46 -5.16 -14.84
CA ASP A 225 5.05 -5.27 -14.52
C ASP A 225 4.75 -6.69 -14.02
N ILE A 226 4.10 -6.79 -12.87
CA ILE A 226 3.76 -8.08 -12.27
C ILE A 226 2.70 -8.84 -13.06
N LEU A 227 1.79 -8.15 -13.75
CA LEU A 227 0.79 -8.80 -14.58
C LEU A 227 1.42 -9.48 -15.78
N VAL A 228 2.44 -8.82 -16.38
CA VAL A 228 3.23 -9.41 -17.47
C VAL A 228 3.99 -10.64 -16.97
N TRP A 229 4.55 -10.59 -15.75
CA TRP A 229 5.19 -11.76 -15.16
C TRP A 229 4.20 -12.93 -15.00
N TRP A 230 2.97 -12.66 -14.55
CA TRP A 230 1.94 -13.70 -14.43
C TRP A 230 1.51 -14.26 -15.79
N GLU A 231 1.41 -13.43 -16.82
CA GLU A 231 1.14 -13.87 -18.20
C GLU A 231 2.25 -14.79 -18.74
N GLU A 232 3.52 -14.39 -18.58
CA GLU A 232 4.68 -15.18 -19.04
C GLU A 232 4.80 -16.54 -18.34
N ASN A 233 4.33 -16.63 -17.09
CA ASN A 233 4.44 -17.84 -16.27
C ASN A 233 3.11 -18.61 -16.15
N GLU A 234 2.09 -18.26 -16.93
CA GLU A 234 0.76 -18.89 -16.88
C GLU A 234 0.80 -20.40 -17.14
N LEU A 235 1.71 -20.86 -18.00
CA LEU A 235 1.90 -22.29 -18.27
C LEU A 235 2.38 -23.08 -17.05
N TYR A 236 3.13 -22.44 -16.15
CA TYR A 236 3.66 -23.05 -14.92
C TYR A 236 2.71 -22.87 -13.75
N PHE A 237 1.89 -21.82 -13.79
CA PHE A 237 1.00 -21.41 -12.73
C PHE A 237 -0.43 -21.19 -13.24
N PRO A 238 -1.12 -22.23 -13.78
CA PRO A 238 -2.38 -22.05 -14.48
C PRO A 238 -3.53 -21.55 -13.59
N ILE A 239 -3.53 -21.91 -12.30
CA ILE A 239 -4.58 -21.51 -11.37
C ILE A 239 -4.18 -20.20 -10.68
N LEU A 240 -2.93 -20.09 -10.22
CA LEU A 240 -2.46 -18.87 -9.58
C LEU A 240 -2.45 -17.67 -10.51
N SER A 241 -2.24 -17.86 -11.81
CA SER A 241 -2.32 -16.75 -12.79
C SER A 241 -3.75 -16.22 -12.95
N GLN A 242 -4.77 -17.08 -12.80
CA GLN A 242 -6.17 -16.63 -12.78
C GLN A 242 -6.45 -15.79 -11.53
N ILE A 243 -6.05 -16.31 -10.37
CA ILE A 243 -6.19 -15.59 -9.09
C ILE A 243 -5.42 -14.26 -9.15
N ALA A 244 -4.21 -14.25 -9.70
CA ALA A 244 -3.40 -13.05 -9.86
C ALA A 244 -4.10 -12.00 -10.73
N ARG A 245 -4.67 -12.39 -11.87
CA ARG A 245 -5.45 -11.47 -12.72
C ARG A 245 -6.60 -10.82 -11.96
N ASP A 246 -7.34 -11.59 -11.17
CA ASP A 246 -8.53 -11.09 -10.49
C ASP A 246 -8.19 -10.18 -9.29
N PHE A 247 -7.16 -10.53 -8.51
CA PHE A 247 -6.80 -9.77 -7.31
C PHE A 247 -5.87 -8.58 -7.59
N LEU A 248 -4.96 -8.70 -8.56
CA LEU A 248 -4.03 -7.60 -8.88
C LEU A 248 -4.71 -6.50 -9.70
N ALA A 249 -5.78 -6.82 -10.43
CA ALA A 249 -6.57 -5.82 -11.16
C ALA A 249 -7.42 -4.92 -10.25
N ILE A 250 -7.57 -5.25 -8.96
CA ILE A 250 -8.31 -4.43 -8.00
C ILE A 250 -7.56 -3.10 -7.79
N PRO A 251 -8.19 -1.95 -8.05
CA PRO A 251 -7.57 -0.66 -7.77
C PRO A 251 -7.41 -0.44 -6.26
N ALA A 252 -6.34 0.23 -5.84
CA ALA A 252 -6.16 0.59 -4.44
C ALA A 252 -6.88 1.91 -4.06
N THR A 253 -7.39 2.65 -5.05
CA THR A 253 -8.01 3.98 -4.92
C THR A 253 -9.26 4.12 -5.77
#